data_AF-A0A7V5T6I4-F1
#
_entry.id   AF-A0A7V5T6I4-F1
#
_cell.length_a   1.000
_cell.length_b   1.000
_cell.length_c   1.000
_cell.angle_alpha   90.00
_cell.angle_beta   90.00
_cell.angle_gamma   90.00
#
_symmetry.space_group_name_H-M   'P 1'
#
loop_
_entity.id
_entity.type
_entity.pdbx_description
1 polymer ?
#
loop_
_entity_poly.entity_id
_entity_poly.type
_entity_poly.pdbx_seq_one_letter_code
_entity_poly.pdbx_strand_id
1 'polypeptide(L)'
;MADFHQTGVIATLHRLVPGGLERLERELAMYAEQRPIALVLPALYSEFEGPAMPCIIEELRQVPYLRQIVVTMSQATPEQYARAR
;
A
#
# COMPACT_ATOMS: atom_id res chain seq x y z
N MET A 1 -3.23 32.27 16.81
CA MET A 1 -3.43 32.32 15.35
C MET A 1 -3.28 30.89 14.84
N ALA A 2 -4.28 30.19 14.33
CA ALA A 2 -5.65 30.53 13.97
C ALA A 2 -6.59 29.47 14.59
N ASP A 3 -7.80 29.90 14.86
CA ASP A 3 -8.91 29.08 15.34
C ASP A 3 -9.10 27.84 14.46
N PHE A 4 -8.82 26.65 15.00
CA PHE A 4 -9.21 25.39 14.38
C PHE A 4 -10.74 25.24 14.52
N HIS A 5 -11.47 25.87 13.62
CA HIS A 5 -12.89 25.62 13.43
C HIS A 5 -13.05 24.34 12.59
N GLN A 6 -13.10 23.18 13.26
CA GLN A 6 -13.38 21.90 12.61
C GLN A 6 -14.88 21.76 12.37
N THR A 7 -15.29 21.88 11.10
CA THR A 7 -16.69 21.70 10.68
C THR A 7 -16.88 20.25 10.20
N GLY A 8 -17.70 19.47 10.90
CA GLY A 8 -18.21 18.18 10.41
C GLY A 8 -18.04 16.98 11.35
N VAL A 9 -18.76 15.88 11.04
CA VAL A 9 -18.57 14.56 11.65
C VAL A 9 -17.27 13.98 11.10
N ILE A 10 -16.23 13.91 11.92
CA ILE A 10 -15.01 13.19 11.56
C ILE A 10 -15.40 11.71 11.45
N ALA A 11 -15.26 11.13 10.25
CA ALA A 11 -15.37 9.69 10.07
C ALA A 11 -14.50 9.00 11.12
N THR A 12 -15.04 8.01 11.81
CA THR A 12 -14.42 7.32 12.95
C THR A 12 -12.92 7.13 12.70
N LEU A 13 -12.08 7.87 13.43
CA LEU A 13 -10.66 7.56 13.44
C LEU A 13 -10.56 6.14 13.96
N HIS A 14 -10.02 5.24 13.13
CA HIS A 14 -9.77 3.86 13.54
C HIS A 14 -9.07 3.90 14.88
N ARG A 15 -9.54 3.12 15.85
CA ARG A 15 -9.06 3.20 17.23
C ARG A 15 -7.59 2.76 17.27
N LEU A 16 -6.67 3.70 17.06
CA LEU A 16 -5.23 3.50 17.11
C LEU A 16 -4.80 3.42 18.58
N VAL A 17 -5.19 2.33 19.22
CA VAL A 17 -4.76 1.99 20.57
C VAL A 17 -3.40 1.29 20.51
N PRO A 18 -2.56 1.42 21.56
CA PRO A 18 -1.38 0.59 21.72
C PRO A 18 -1.72 -0.91 21.57
N GLY A 19 -0.92 -1.65 20.83
CA GLY A 19 -1.17 -3.08 20.52
C GLY A 19 -2.20 -3.32 19.41
N GLY A 20 -2.74 -2.27 18.79
CA GLY A 20 -3.73 -2.38 17.72
C GLY A 20 -3.14 -2.95 16.42
N LEU A 21 -1.88 -2.66 16.13
CA LEU A 21 -1.21 -3.10 14.90
C LEU A 21 -1.06 -4.62 14.87
N GLU A 22 -0.49 -5.22 15.90
CA GLU A 22 -0.23 -6.67 15.97
C GLU A 22 -1.55 -7.48 15.98
N ARG A 23 -2.62 -6.90 16.51
CA ARG A 23 -3.97 -7.49 16.40
C ARG A 23 -4.48 -7.42 14.96
N LEU A 24 -4.39 -6.25 14.31
CA LEU A 24 -4.83 -6.05 12.93
C LEU A 24 -4.06 -6.93 11.95
N GLU A 25 -2.74 -7.04 12.09
CA GLU A 25 -1.92 -7.89 11.22
C GLU A 25 -2.25 -9.37 11.37
N ARG A 26 -2.53 -9.84 12.60
CA ARG A 26 -3.03 -11.20 12.84
C ARG A 26 -4.39 -11.44 12.19
N GLU A 27 -5.31 -10.49 12.32
CA GLU A 27 -6.63 -10.58 11.68
C GLU A 27 -6.51 -10.62 10.16
N LEU A 28 -5.70 -9.73 9.56
CA LEU A 28 -5.45 -9.71 8.13
C LEU A 28 -4.80 -11.01 7.63
N ALA A 29 -3.83 -11.56 8.35
CA ALA A 29 -3.21 -12.84 8.02
C ALA A 29 -4.23 -13.99 8.03
N MET A 30 -5.07 -14.09 9.06
CA MET A 30 -6.14 -15.09 9.12
C MET A 30 -7.15 -14.92 7.97
N TYR A 31 -7.55 -13.69 7.65
CA TYR A 31 -8.48 -13.46 6.55
C TYR A 31 -7.87 -13.77 5.18
N ALA A 32 -6.58 -13.49 4.99
CA ALA A 32 -5.85 -13.74 3.75
C ALA A 32 -5.84 -15.22 3.36
N GLU A 33 -5.97 -16.14 4.32
CA GLU A 33 -6.07 -17.59 4.07
C GLU A 33 -7.32 -17.96 3.24
N GLN A 34 -8.44 -17.28 3.49
CA GLN A 34 -9.71 -17.54 2.80
C GLN A 34 -10.00 -16.52 1.69
N ARG A 35 -9.51 -15.29 1.85
CA ARG A 35 -9.74 -14.15 0.96
C ARG A 35 -8.40 -13.49 0.63
N PRO A 36 -7.73 -13.92 -0.45
CA PRO A 36 -6.44 -13.38 -0.84
C PRO A 36 -6.48 -11.85 -0.95
N ILE A 37 -5.53 -11.18 -0.30
CA ILE A 37 -5.41 -9.73 -0.33
C ILE A 37 -4.42 -9.35 -1.44
N ALA A 38 -4.83 -8.42 -2.30
CA ALA A 38 -4.00 -7.85 -3.34
C ALA A 38 -3.74 -6.37 -3.07
N LEU A 39 -2.50 -5.94 -3.22
CA LEU A 39 -2.12 -4.54 -3.26
C LEU A 39 -2.14 -4.06 -4.71
N VAL A 40 -2.86 -2.98 -4.99
CA VAL A 40 -2.70 -2.24 -6.26
C VAL A 40 -1.74 -1.10 -5.99
N LEU A 41 -0.59 -1.11 -6.67
CA LEU A 41 0.47 -0.10 -6.55
C LEU A 41 0.55 0.73 -7.84
N PRO A 42 -0.04 1.93 -7.86
CA PRO A 42 0.15 2.86 -8.95
C PRO A 42 1.54 3.47 -8.89
N ALA A 43 2.27 3.41 -10.01
CA ALA A 43 3.60 3.99 -10.13
C ALA A 43 3.88 4.44 -11.56
N LEU A 44 4.76 5.42 -11.73
CA LEU A 44 5.36 5.82 -13.00
C LEU A 44 6.51 4.88 -13.34
N TYR A 45 6.80 4.67 -14.63
CA TYR A 45 7.99 3.89 -15.03
C TYR A 45 9.29 4.47 -14.45
N SER A 46 9.43 5.80 -14.44
CA SER A 46 10.62 6.49 -13.90
C SER A 46 10.84 6.23 -12.40
N GLU A 47 9.80 5.89 -11.64
CA GLU A 47 9.95 5.57 -10.21
C GLU A 47 10.65 4.22 -10.01
N PHE A 48 10.51 3.28 -10.95
CA PHE A 48 11.25 2.01 -10.96
C PHE A 48 12.74 2.20 -11.27
N GLU A 49 13.11 3.31 -11.91
CA GLU A 49 14.50 3.68 -12.17
C GLU A 49 15.13 4.45 -11.01
N GLY A 50 14.30 4.95 -10.08
CA GLY A 50 14.73 5.68 -8.88
C GLY A 50 15.02 4.78 -7.67
N PRO A 51 15.65 5.33 -6.62
CA PRO A 51 16.02 4.57 -5.42
C PRO A 51 14.82 4.22 -4.52
N ALA A 52 13.67 4.87 -4.71
CA ALA A 52 12.49 4.68 -3.86
C ALA A 52 11.83 3.32 -4.05
N MET A 53 11.71 2.84 -5.30
CA MET A 53 11.01 1.60 -5.61
C MET A 53 11.69 0.36 -5.01
N PRO A 54 13.03 0.20 -5.06
CA PRO A 54 13.71 -0.87 -4.32
C PRO A 54 13.37 -0.87 -2.83
N CYS A 55 13.33 0.29 -2.17
CA CYS A 55 12.96 0.38 -0.76
C CYS A 55 11.51 -0.06 -0.52
N ILE A 56 10.57 0.39 -1.35
CA ILE A 56 9.16 -0.01 -1.27
C ILE A 56 9.03 -1.53 -1.42
N ILE A 57 9.74 -2.14 -2.37
CA ILE A 57 9.73 -3.59 -2.57
C ILE A 57 10.22 -4.32 -1.33
N GLU A 58 11.31 -3.87 -0.70
CA GLU A 58 11.84 -4.50 0.52
C GLU A 58 10.87 -4.42 1.71
N GLU A 59 10.12 -3.32 1.85
CA GLU A 59 9.06 -3.22 2.85
C GLU A 59 7.89 -4.16 2.53
N LEU A 60 7.43 -4.19 1.27
CA LEU A 60 6.31 -5.03 0.85
C LEU A 60 6.61 -6.53 0.97
N ARG A 61 7.88 -6.94 0.83
CA ARG A 61 8.32 -8.33 1.04
C ARG A 61 8.11 -8.82 2.46
N GLN A 62 8.03 -7.92 3.44
CA GLN A 62 7.83 -8.27 4.85
C GLN A 62 6.35 -8.43 5.21
N VAL A 63 5.42 -8.08 4.31
CA VAL A 63 3.98 -8.06 4.60
C VAL A 63 3.36 -9.46 4.40
N PRO A 64 3.02 -10.19 5.48
CA PRO A 64 2.71 -11.62 5.38
C PRO A 64 1.32 -11.93 4.81
N TYR A 65 0.43 -10.94 4.80
CA TYR A 65 -0.96 -11.10 4.37
C TYR A 65 -1.20 -10.67 2.91
N LEU A 66 -0.19 -10.14 2.20
CA LEU A 66 -0.30 -9.82 0.77
C LEU A 66 -0.01 -11.05 -0.09
N ARG A 67 -0.99 -11.46 -0.90
CA ARG A 67 -0.86 -12.59 -1.84
C ARG A 67 -0.33 -12.14 -3.20
N GLN A 68 -0.71 -10.94 -3.62
CA GLN A 68 -0.47 -10.41 -4.95
C GLN A 68 -0.22 -8.90 -4.88
N ILE A 69 0.70 -8.43 -5.72
CA ILE A 69 0.93 -7.00 -5.94
C ILE A 69 0.69 -6.75 -7.43
N VAL A 70 -0.24 -5.86 -7.74
CA VAL A 70 -0.55 -5.42 -9.10
C VAL A 70 0.03 -4.04 -9.26
N VAL A 71 1.04 -3.93 -10.12
CA VAL A 71 1.65 -2.64 -10.44
C VAL A 71 0.97 -2.08 -11.68
N THR A 72 0.44 -0.86 -11.58
CA THR A 72 -0.03 -0.13 -12.76
C THR A 72 1.02 0.90 -13.15
N MET A 73 1.66 0.71 -14.29
CA MET A 73 2.65 1.66 -14.83
C MET A 73 1.94 2.78 -15.59
N SER A 74 1.98 3.99 -15.06
CA SER A 74 1.46 5.17 -15.73
C SER A 74 2.54 5.84 -16.59
N GLN A 75 2.13 6.47 -17.70
CA GLN A 75 3.00 7.24 -18.61
C GLN A 75 4.21 6.48 -19.17
N ALA A 76 4.11 5.15 -19.32
CA ALA A 76 5.16 4.35 -19.95
C ALA A 76 4.98 4.30 -21.47
N THR A 77 6.10 4.35 -22.21
CA THR A 77 6.10 4.09 -23.66
C THR A 77 5.88 2.59 -23.95
N PRO A 78 5.49 2.20 -25.17
CA PRO A 78 5.34 0.78 -25.53
C PRO A 78 6.60 -0.06 -25.25
N GLU A 79 7.78 0.50 -25.48
CA GLU A 79 9.06 -0.15 -25.22
C GLU A 79 9.30 -0.34 -23.71
N GLN A 80 8.92 0.65 -22.90
CA GLN A 80 9.02 0.57 -21.44
C GLN A 80 8.05 -0.47 -20.87
N TYR A 81 6.83 -0.56 -21.40
CA TYR A 81 5.90 -1.64 -21.06
C TYR A 81 6.45 -3.01 -21.45
N ALA A 82 7.06 -3.14 -22.63
CA ALA A 82 7.66 -4.39 -23.07
C ALA A 82 8.83 -4.83 -22.18
N ARG A 83 9.62 -3.87 -21.68
CA ARG A 83 10.75 -4.13 -20.78
C ARG A 83 10.31 -4.55 -19.36
N ALA A 84 9.15 -4.09 -18.91
CA ALA A 84 8.62 -4.37 -17.57
C ALA A 84 7.78 -5.65 -17.48
N ARG A 85 7.51 -6.31 -18.61
CA ARG A 85 6.76 -7.58 -18.70
C ARG A 85 7.66 -8.78 -18.49
#